data_AF-A0A951YAH5-F1
#
_entry.id   AF-A0A951YAH5-F1
#
_cell.length_a   1.000
_cell.length_b   1.000
_cell.length_c   1.000
_cell.angle_alpha   90.00
_cell.angle_beta   90.00
_cell.angle_gamma   90.00
#
_symmetry.space_group_name_H-M   'P 1'
#
loop_
_entity.id
_entity.type
_entity.pdbx_description
1 polymer ?
#
loop_
_entity_poly.entity_id
_entity_poly.type
_entity_poly.pdbx_seq_one_letter_code
_entity_poly.pdbx_strand_id
1 'polypeptide(L)'
;MKRLIVFLLIIVLASCSRNNKIGYTVPVVDPTNNYDTRSVGVSANDLLSSQKYKVINLDICYVIKHPLPKTVIDDAVNFLGRYCNKPGGVYVHERQIPMQGWKLYVNDLMTIEKIYRTKFEKAGKNGMDTLGLFILVTEGDYYIENVLGVAYKNTSVALFDGIISNNSGGLTQPSRETMLSTVLRHEIGHMLGLVNTGSDMQTPHQDETHGKHCDNEQCLMYHKMQTTDILSILTGNTIPDLDANCQADLKANGGK
;
A
#
# COMPACT_ATOMS: atom_id res chain seq x y z
N MET A 1 10.51 85.89 -12.53
CA MET A 1 9.17 85.30 -12.71
C MET A 1 9.24 83.80 -12.48
N LYS A 2 8.31 83.32 -11.65
CA LYS A 2 7.90 81.95 -11.27
C LYS A 2 8.78 80.74 -11.65
N ARG A 3 9.11 79.98 -10.58
CA ARG A 3 9.73 78.65 -10.53
C ARG A 3 8.91 77.61 -11.30
N LEU A 4 9.58 76.66 -11.93
CA LEU A 4 9.06 75.30 -12.13
C LEU A 4 10.21 74.31 -11.96
N ILE A 5 10.40 73.83 -10.73
CA ILE A 5 11.29 72.70 -10.43
C ILE A 5 10.46 71.45 -10.73
N VAL A 6 10.78 70.76 -11.81
CA VAL A 6 10.19 69.47 -12.14
C VAL A 6 10.85 68.42 -11.26
N PHE A 7 10.09 67.87 -10.31
CA PHE A 7 10.47 66.68 -9.57
C PHE A 7 10.42 65.49 -10.53
N LEU A 8 11.59 64.98 -10.92
CA LEU A 8 11.71 63.70 -11.60
C LEU A 8 11.48 62.60 -10.56
N LEU A 9 10.28 62.02 -10.55
CA LEU A 9 9.99 60.84 -9.75
C LEU A 9 10.72 59.65 -10.38
N ILE A 10 11.85 59.27 -9.77
CA ILE A 10 12.59 58.07 -10.09
C ILE A 10 11.74 56.87 -9.68
N ILE A 11 11.08 56.23 -10.65
CA ILE A 11 10.57 54.86 -10.47
C ILE A 11 11.71 53.93 -10.84
N VAL A 12 12.54 53.60 -9.85
CA VAL A 12 13.38 52.40 -9.92
C VAL A 12 12.45 51.21 -9.82
N LEU A 13 12.13 50.59 -10.96
CA LEU A 13 11.60 49.24 -10.96
C LEU A 13 12.71 48.32 -10.46
N ALA A 14 12.69 48.05 -9.16
CA ALA A 14 13.43 46.95 -8.57
C ALA A 14 12.84 45.65 -9.12
N SER A 15 13.42 45.15 -10.22
CA SER A 15 13.23 43.78 -10.67
C SER A 15 13.95 42.86 -9.68
N CYS A 16 13.29 42.55 -8.57
CA CYS A 16 13.71 41.50 -7.67
C CYS A 16 13.37 40.16 -8.30
N SER A 17 14.42 39.40 -8.63
CA SER A 17 14.39 38.00 -8.97
C SER A 17 13.61 37.19 -7.93
N ARG A 18 12.55 36.50 -8.34
CA ARG A 18 12.10 35.27 -7.68
C ARG A 18 11.87 34.22 -8.75
N ASN A 19 12.95 33.51 -9.07
CA ASN A 19 12.87 32.14 -9.55
C ASN A 19 12.17 31.33 -8.45
N ASN A 20 10.85 31.24 -8.47
CA ASN A 20 10.14 30.19 -7.74
C ASN A 20 10.25 28.89 -8.53
N LYS A 21 11.49 28.39 -8.66
CA LYS A 21 11.67 26.94 -8.61
C LYS A 21 11.38 26.60 -7.16
N ILE A 22 10.14 26.19 -6.89
CA ILE A 22 9.87 25.46 -5.66
C ILE A 22 10.70 24.19 -5.77
N GLY A 23 11.89 24.26 -5.17
CA GLY A 23 12.70 23.10 -4.89
C GLY A 23 11.92 22.30 -3.87
N TYR A 24 11.04 21.44 -4.35
CA TYR A 24 10.73 20.23 -3.61
C TYR A 24 12.08 19.53 -3.47
N THR A 25 12.64 19.55 -2.27
CA THR A 25 13.55 18.48 -1.89
C THR A 25 12.71 17.22 -1.97
N VAL A 26 12.76 16.58 -3.14
CA VAL A 26 12.39 15.17 -3.28
C VAL A 26 13.14 14.49 -2.13
N PRO A 27 12.47 13.77 -1.21
CA PRO A 27 13.18 12.87 -0.32
C PRO A 27 14.10 12.08 -1.23
N VAL A 28 15.41 12.14 -1.01
CA VAL A 28 16.34 11.35 -1.78
C VAL A 28 15.92 9.90 -1.52
N VAL A 29 15.17 9.32 -2.45
CA VAL A 29 15.07 7.87 -2.61
C VAL A 29 16.52 7.45 -2.70
N ASP A 30 16.99 6.66 -1.75
CA ASP A 30 18.32 6.09 -1.86
C ASP A 30 18.33 5.32 -3.19
N PRO A 31 19.03 5.81 -4.24
CA PRO A 31 18.95 5.23 -5.57
C PRO A 31 19.57 3.83 -5.63
N THR A 32 20.16 3.37 -4.52
CA THR A 32 20.85 2.09 -4.38
C THR A 32 20.05 1.05 -3.61
N ASN A 33 18.90 1.42 -3.04
CA ASN A 33 18.09 0.50 -2.27
C ASN A 33 17.26 -0.43 -3.20
N ASN A 34 17.83 -1.60 -3.49
CA ASN A 34 17.20 -2.67 -4.25
C ASN A 34 16.33 -3.61 -3.39
N TYR A 35 16.18 -3.35 -2.09
CA TYR A 35 15.41 -4.21 -1.20
C TYR A 35 13.92 -4.09 -1.51
N ASP A 36 13.39 -2.88 -1.51
CA ASP A 36 11.97 -2.56 -1.72
C ASP A 36 11.53 -2.61 -3.20
N THR A 37 12.35 -3.20 -4.07
CA THR A 37 12.05 -3.35 -5.50
C THR A 37 12.00 -4.82 -5.92
N ARG A 38 12.01 -5.74 -4.96
CA ARG A 38 12.00 -7.19 -5.23
C ARG A 38 10.59 -7.64 -5.60
N SER A 39 10.53 -8.83 -6.20
CA SER A 39 9.25 -9.48 -6.50
C SER A 39 8.42 -9.73 -5.24
N VAL A 40 7.09 -9.69 -5.40
CA VAL A 40 6.11 -10.00 -4.34
C VAL A 40 6.46 -11.30 -3.62
N GLY A 41 6.36 -11.29 -2.29
CA GLY A 41 6.60 -12.45 -1.41
C GLY A 41 8.07 -12.72 -1.07
N VAL A 42 9.05 -12.22 -1.84
CA VAL A 42 10.50 -12.48 -1.61
C VAL A 42 10.98 -12.04 -0.21
N SER A 43 10.30 -11.08 0.42
CA SER A 43 10.63 -10.57 1.76
C SER A 43 9.71 -11.09 2.86
N ALA A 44 8.98 -12.18 2.60
CA ALA A 44 8.03 -12.77 3.55
C ALA A 44 8.67 -13.07 4.92
N ASN A 45 9.83 -13.75 4.95
CA ASN A 45 10.50 -14.05 6.23
C ASN A 45 10.92 -12.79 7.00
N ASP A 46 11.36 -11.75 6.30
CA ASP A 46 11.73 -10.46 6.90
C ASP A 46 10.49 -9.75 7.50
N LEU A 47 9.33 -9.86 6.84
CA LEU A 47 8.05 -9.33 7.34
C LEU A 47 7.48 -10.16 8.50
N LEU A 48 7.57 -11.49 8.42
CA LEU A 48 7.01 -12.43 9.38
C LEU A 48 7.86 -12.55 10.64
N SER A 49 9.17 -12.72 10.50
CA SER A 49 10.07 -13.01 11.63
C SER A 49 10.55 -11.73 12.32
N SER A 50 11.01 -11.86 13.57
CA SER A 50 11.69 -10.75 14.23
C SER A 50 13.20 -10.78 14.02
N GLN A 51 13.78 -11.65 13.19
CA GLN A 51 15.24 -11.88 13.21
C GLN A 51 16.03 -10.62 12.87
N LYS A 52 15.69 -9.96 11.76
CA LYS A 52 16.32 -8.73 11.30
C LYS A 52 15.51 -7.50 11.69
N TYR A 53 14.31 -7.37 11.12
CA TYR A 53 13.48 -6.19 11.31
C TYR A 53 12.49 -6.37 12.46
N LYS A 54 12.47 -5.40 13.38
CA LYS A 54 11.64 -5.43 14.59
C LYS A 54 10.38 -4.59 14.48
N VAL A 55 10.35 -3.67 13.51
CA VAL A 55 9.31 -2.66 13.31
C VAL A 55 8.81 -2.70 11.87
N ILE A 56 7.50 -2.48 11.67
CA ILE A 56 6.92 -2.16 10.35
C ILE A 56 6.42 -0.72 10.35
N ASN A 57 6.75 0.06 9.33
CA ASN A 57 6.13 1.34 9.04
C ASN A 57 5.19 1.19 7.85
N LEU A 58 3.89 1.41 8.04
CA LEU A 58 2.93 1.57 6.95
C LEU A 58 3.03 3.00 6.42
N ASP A 59 3.44 3.15 5.16
CA ASP A 59 3.53 4.41 4.43
C ASP A 59 2.36 4.50 3.46
N ILE A 60 1.26 5.07 3.94
CA ILE A 60 -0.02 5.12 3.26
C ILE A 60 -0.10 6.43 2.49
N CYS A 61 -0.05 6.35 1.16
CA CYS A 61 -0.32 7.47 0.27
C CYS A 61 -1.72 7.32 -0.31
N TYR A 62 -2.55 8.35 -0.16
CA TYR A 62 -3.91 8.34 -0.69
C TYR A 62 -4.18 9.57 -1.53
N VAL A 63 -4.93 9.41 -2.61
CA VAL A 63 -5.37 10.55 -3.44
C VAL A 63 -6.45 11.36 -2.73
N ILE A 64 -6.63 12.61 -3.16
CA ILE A 64 -7.63 13.54 -2.58
C ILE A 64 -9.01 12.89 -2.49
N LYS A 65 -9.66 12.96 -1.30
CA LYS A 65 -10.97 12.34 -0.97
C LYS A 65 -11.01 10.81 -0.84
N HIS A 66 -9.89 10.11 -0.98
CA HIS A 66 -9.82 8.66 -0.84
C HIS A 66 -8.96 8.18 0.35
N PRO A 67 -9.01 8.79 1.56
CA PRO A 67 -8.30 8.23 2.70
C PRO A 67 -8.87 6.86 3.09
N LEU A 68 -8.02 6.01 3.68
CA LEU A 68 -8.51 4.80 4.34
C LEU A 68 -9.29 5.18 5.60
N PRO A 69 -10.48 4.60 5.83
CA PRO A 69 -11.14 4.70 7.11
C PRO A 69 -10.24 4.16 8.23
N LYS A 70 -10.28 4.78 9.41
CA LYS A 70 -9.46 4.35 10.57
C LYS A 70 -9.64 2.86 10.88
N THR A 71 -10.86 2.34 10.73
CA THR A 71 -11.19 0.92 10.94
C THR A 71 -10.39 0.00 10.01
N VAL A 72 -10.18 0.39 8.76
CA VAL A 72 -9.37 -0.36 7.78
C VAL A 72 -7.89 -0.36 8.18
N ILE A 73 -7.39 0.79 8.63
CA ILE A 73 -6.00 0.93 9.11
C ILE A 73 -5.77 0.06 10.34
N ASP A 74 -6.68 0.12 11.32
CA ASP A 74 -6.60 -0.68 12.53
C ASP A 74 -6.69 -2.19 12.21
N ASP A 75 -7.55 -2.59 11.28
CA ASP A 75 -7.65 -3.98 10.80
C ASP A 75 -6.34 -4.46 10.14
N ALA A 76 -5.71 -3.64 9.29
CA ALA A 76 -4.41 -3.97 8.69
C ALA A 76 -3.30 -4.11 9.75
N VAL A 77 -3.26 -3.22 10.74
CA VAL A 77 -2.33 -3.31 11.88
C VAL A 77 -2.58 -4.58 12.70
N ASN A 78 -3.84 -4.93 12.95
CA ASN A 78 -4.22 -6.15 13.67
C ASN A 78 -3.86 -7.41 12.87
N PHE A 79 -4.07 -7.41 11.56
CA PHE A 79 -3.70 -8.53 10.67
C PHE A 79 -2.19 -8.78 10.71
N LEU A 80 -1.37 -7.73 10.54
CA LEU A 80 0.08 -7.82 10.70
C LEU A 80 0.46 -8.24 12.12
N GLY A 81 -0.20 -7.70 13.15
CA GLY A 81 0.01 -8.06 14.54
C GLY A 81 -0.31 -9.53 14.86
N ARG A 82 -1.28 -10.13 14.14
CA ARG A 82 -1.69 -11.52 14.29
C ARG A 82 -0.65 -12.49 13.72
N TYR A 83 -0.07 -12.17 12.56
CA TYR A 83 0.79 -13.11 11.84
C TYR A 83 2.29 -12.79 11.88
N CYS A 84 2.68 -11.55 12.18
CA CYS A 84 4.07 -11.12 12.21
C CYS A 84 4.63 -10.97 13.63
N ASN A 85 5.86 -11.44 13.81
CA ASN A 85 6.69 -11.23 15.00
C ASN A 85 7.44 -9.90 14.89
N LYS A 86 6.80 -8.81 15.32
CA LYS A 86 7.38 -7.45 15.30
C LYS A 86 7.36 -6.82 16.69
N PRO A 87 8.35 -7.11 17.55
CA PRO A 87 8.36 -6.63 18.95
C PRO A 87 8.44 -5.11 19.07
N GLY A 88 8.89 -4.42 18.02
CA GLY A 88 8.88 -2.97 17.95
C GLY A 88 7.56 -2.36 17.46
N GLY A 89 6.58 -3.19 17.09
CA GLY A 89 5.25 -2.75 16.68
C GLY A 89 5.14 -2.34 15.21
N VAL A 90 3.93 -1.89 14.87
CA VAL A 90 3.55 -1.37 13.55
C VAL A 90 3.17 0.11 13.71
N TYR A 91 3.77 0.99 12.91
CA TYR A 91 3.50 2.43 12.93
C TYR A 91 2.91 2.88 11.61
N VAL A 92 1.95 3.79 11.68
CA VAL A 92 1.20 4.28 10.51
C VAL A 92 1.63 5.70 10.19
N HIS A 93 1.90 5.95 8.91
CA HIS A 93 2.22 7.26 8.35
C HIS A 93 1.32 7.49 7.15
N GLU A 94 0.54 8.56 7.18
CA GLU A 94 -0.43 8.86 6.12
C GLU A 94 -0.06 10.15 5.40
N ARG A 95 -0.25 10.18 4.07
CA ARG A 95 -0.05 11.37 3.26
C ARG A 95 -1.05 11.43 2.12
N GLN A 96 -1.68 12.59 1.98
CA GLN A 96 -2.46 12.91 0.79
C GLN A 96 -1.53 13.26 -0.38
N ILE A 97 -1.80 12.67 -1.55
CA ILE A 97 -1.12 12.96 -2.81
C ILE A 97 -2.12 13.52 -3.85
N PRO A 98 -1.64 14.20 -4.91
CA PRO A 98 -2.50 14.62 -6.02
C PRO A 98 -3.21 13.43 -6.67
N MET A 99 -4.27 13.73 -7.44
CA MET A 99 -4.96 12.74 -8.26
C MET A 99 -3.99 11.96 -9.15
N GLN A 100 -4.26 10.67 -9.34
CA GLN A 100 -3.53 9.83 -10.27
C GLN A 100 -4.38 9.61 -11.53
N GLY A 101 -3.74 9.34 -12.67
CA GLY A 101 -4.46 9.16 -13.93
C GLY A 101 -5.57 8.09 -13.85
N TRP A 102 -6.50 8.12 -14.80
CA TRP A 102 -7.71 7.29 -14.76
C TRP A 102 -7.46 5.80 -14.96
N LYS A 103 -6.41 5.41 -15.71
CA LYS A 103 -6.05 4.01 -15.95
C LYS A 103 -4.56 3.83 -15.67
N LEU A 104 -4.24 2.92 -14.75
CA LEU A 104 -2.90 2.72 -14.20
C LEU A 104 -2.36 1.33 -14.57
N TYR A 105 -1.12 1.29 -15.01
CA TYR A 105 -0.31 0.08 -15.20
C TYR A 105 0.67 -0.08 -14.05
N VAL A 106 1.26 -1.27 -13.91
CA VAL A 106 2.28 -1.52 -12.88
C VAL A 106 3.41 -0.49 -12.92
N ASN A 107 3.87 -0.07 -14.10
CA ASN A 107 4.92 0.94 -14.24
C ASN A 107 4.50 2.32 -13.72
N ASP A 108 3.20 2.65 -13.80
CA ASP A 108 2.67 3.89 -13.22
C ASP A 108 2.69 3.81 -11.70
N LEU A 109 2.26 2.67 -11.12
CA LEU A 109 2.33 2.43 -9.67
C LEU A 109 3.76 2.56 -9.15
N MET A 110 4.74 1.96 -9.85
CA MET A 110 6.16 2.08 -9.51
C MET A 110 6.67 3.52 -9.61
N THR A 111 6.17 4.30 -10.58
CA THR A 111 6.53 5.72 -10.74
C THR A 111 5.97 6.57 -9.62
N ILE A 112 4.70 6.35 -9.25
CA ILE A 112 4.02 7.02 -8.13
C ILE A 112 4.75 6.71 -6.82
N GLU A 113 5.00 5.43 -6.55
CA GLU A 113 5.74 5.00 -5.38
C GLU A 113 7.12 5.65 -5.30
N LYS A 114 7.87 5.68 -6.41
CA LYS A 114 9.20 6.33 -6.44
C LYS A 114 9.14 7.81 -6.07
N ILE A 115 8.04 8.50 -6.34
CA ILE A 115 7.87 9.92 -6.02
C ILE A 115 7.47 10.10 -4.55
N TYR A 116 6.56 9.27 -4.04
CA TYR A 116 5.88 9.54 -2.77
C TYR A 116 6.31 8.66 -1.59
N ARG A 117 6.93 7.51 -1.83
CA ARG A 117 7.43 6.62 -0.77
C ARG A 117 8.51 7.33 0.03
N THR A 118 8.36 7.28 1.34
CA THR A 118 9.25 7.89 2.33
C THR A 118 9.68 6.94 3.43
N LYS A 119 9.01 5.80 3.59
CA LYS A 119 9.46 4.74 4.50
C LYS A 119 9.99 3.58 3.66
N PHE A 120 11.27 3.31 3.84
CA PHE A 120 12.00 2.19 3.28
C PHE A 120 12.49 1.29 4.40
N GLU A 121 13.04 0.13 4.08
CA GLU A 121 13.81 -0.59 5.08
C GLU A 121 15.01 0.25 5.54
N LYS A 122 15.31 0.18 6.84
CA LYS A 122 16.37 0.99 7.42
C LYS A 122 16.94 0.32 8.66
N ALA A 123 18.26 0.37 8.78
CA ALA A 123 18.92 0.06 10.03
C ALA A 123 18.47 1.05 11.12
N GLY A 124 17.95 0.51 12.21
CA GLY A 124 17.51 1.28 13.36
C GLY A 124 18.66 1.56 14.33
N LYS A 125 18.36 2.25 15.42
CA LYS A 125 19.25 2.29 16.59
C LYS A 125 18.90 1.15 17.54
N ASN A 126 19.87 0.67 18.31
CA ASN A 126 19.66 -0.34 19.36
C ASN A 126 18.95 -1.62 18.87
N GLY A 127 19.26 -2.07 17.64
CA GLY A 127 18.69 -3.29 17.06
C GLY A 127 17.23 -3.18 16.60
N MET A 128 16.71 -1.96 16.42
CA MET A 128 15.32 -1.69 16.01
C MET A 128 15.20 -1.43 14.51
N ASP A 129 15.77 -2.32 13.70
CA ASP A 129 15.69 -2.20 12.25
C ASP A 129 14.23 -2.23 11.79
N THR A 130 13.91 -1.40 10.80
CA THR A 130 12.55 -1.14 10.36
C THR A 130 12.33 -1.60 8.92
N LEU A 131 11.17 -2.15 8.61
CA LEU A 131 10.65 -2.30 7.24
C LEU A 131 9.69 -1.15 6.92
N GLY A 132 9.61 -0.78 5.64
CA GLY A 132 8.55 0.07 5.10
C GLY A 132 7.60 -0.77 4.24
N LEU A 133 6.29 -0.66 4.47
CA LEU A 133 5.27 -1.15 3.56
C LEU A 133 4.57 0.05 2.93
N PHE A 134 4.61 0.15 1.61
CA PHE A 134 3.96 1.24 0.87
C PHE A 134 2.56 0.83 0.44
N ILE A 135 1.57 1.62 0.80
CA ILE A 135 0.16 1.40 0.46
C ILE A 135 -0.31 2.62 -0.32
N LEU A 136 -0.60 2.44 -1.61
CA LEU A 136 -1.24 3.45 -2.43
C LEU A 136 -2.75 3.25 -2.43
N VAL A 137 -3.52 4.30 -2.18
CA VAL A 137 -4.98 4.31 -2.38
C VAL A 137 -5.32 5.36 -3.42
N THR A 138 -5.86 4.90 -4.55
CA THR A 138 -6.05 5.71 -5.75
C THR A 138 -7.46 5.59 -6.28
N GLU A 139 -7.93 6.64 -6.95
CA GLU A 139 -9.22 6.70 -7.64
C GLU A 139 -9.15 6.08 -9.04
N GLY A 140 -7.95 6.11 -9.66
CA GLY A 140 -7.72 5.49 -10.97
C GLY A 140 -7.95 3.98 -10.95
N ASP A 141 -8.37 3.43 -12.08
CA ASP A 141 -8.58 2.00 -12.27
C ASP A 141 -7.28 1.31 -12.68
N TYR A 142 -7.15 0.02 -12.36
CA TYR A 142 -6.09 -0.79 -12.91
C TYR A 142 -6.35 -1.10 -14.39
N TYR A 143 -5.28 -1.37 -15.16
CA TYR A 143 -5.45 -1.61 -16.59
C TYR A 143 -6.29 -2.87 -16.90
N ILE A 144 -6.23 -3.87 -16.00
CA ILE A 144 -7.11 -5.05 -16.01
C ILE A 144 -8.41 -4.65 -15.32
N GLU A 145 -9.52 -4.91 -16.00
CA GLU A 145 -10.85 -4.62 -15.48
C GLU A 145 -11.13 -5.40 -14.20
N ASN A 146 -12.01 -4.84 -13.37
CA ASN A 146 -12.52 -5.47 -12.15
C ASN A 146 -11.50 -5.74 -11.04
N VAL A 147 -10.23 -5.33 -11.18
CA VAL A 147 -9.21 -5.47 -10.13
C VAL A 147 -9.38 -4.38 -9.07
N LEU A 148 -9.46 -4.78 -7.80
CA LEU A 148 -9.66 -3.91 -6.64
C LEU A 148 -8.35 -3.60 -5.90
N GLY A 149 -7.36 -4.49 -6.00
CA GLY A 149 -6.05 -4.32 -5.39
C GLY A 149 -4.96 -5.08 -6.13
N VAL A 150 -3.72 -4.70 -5.89
CA VAL A 150 -2.55 -5.43 -6.40
C VAL A 150 -1.33 -5.22 -5.52
N ALA A 151 -0.74 -6.31 -5.03
CA ALA A 151 0.64 -6.36 -4.58
C ALA A 151 1.56 -6.42 -5.80
N TYR A 152 2.39 -5.40 -6.00
CA TYR A 152 3.25 -5.29 -7.20
C TYR A 152 4.75 -5.37 -6.89
N LYS A 153 5.13 -5.32 -5.61
CA LYS A 153 6.49 -5.55 -5.11
C LYS A 153 6.45 -6.28 -3.76
N ASN A 154 7.59 -6.70 -3.25
CA ASN A 154 7.75 -7.34 -1.94
C ASN A 154 7.19 -6.51 -0.76
N THR A 155 7.09 -5.19 -0.90
CA THR A 155 6.68 -4.27 0.16
C THR A 155 5.73 -3.18 -0.34
N SER A 156 5.01 -3.41 -1.44
CA SER A 156 4.19 -2.37 -2.07
C SER A 156 2.87 -2.92 -2.62
N VAL A 157 1.78 -2.27 -2.25
CA VAL A 157 0.42 -2.56 -2.68
C VAL A 157 -0.28 -1.29 -3.18
N ALA A 158 -1.20 -1.44 -4.13
CA ALA A 158 -2.16 -0.42 -4.51
C ALA A 158 -3.60 -0.92 -4.31
N LEU A 159 -4.48 -0.03 -3.86
CA LEU A 159 -5.92 -0.22 -3.74
C LEU A 159 -6.63 0.77 -4.68
N PHE A 160 -7.55 0.27 -5.49
CA PHE A 160 -8.29 1.04 -6.48
C PHE A 160 -9.64 1.44 -5.90
N ASP A 161 -9.65 2.49 -5.08
CA ASP A 161 -10.80 2.90 -4.28
C ASP A 161 -11.95 3.48 -5.12
N GLY A 162 -11.69 3.91 -6.36
CA GLY A 162 -12.73 4.32 -7.30
C GLY A 162 -13.71 3.16 -7.58
N ILE A 163 -13.20 2.04 -8.08
CA ILE A 163 -14.00 0.84 -8.33
C ILE A 163 -14.54 0.21 -7.04
N ILE A 164 -13.78 0.23 -5.93
CA ILE A 164 -14.28 -0.26 -4.63
C ILE A 164 -15.48 0.57 -4.16
N SER A 165 -15.40 1.90 -4.23
CA SER A 165 -16.49 2.80 -3.83
C SER A 165 -17.72 2.61 -4.71
N ASN A 166 -17.54 2.37 -6.01
CA ASN A 166 -18.66 2.12 -6.94
C ASN A 166 -19.37 0.77 -6.70
N ASN A 167 -18.71 -0.17 -6.02
CA ASN A 167 -19.21 -1.52 -5.79
C ASN A 167 -19.54 -1.80 -4.31
N SER A 168 -19.57 -0.78 -3.45
CA SER A 168 -19.85 -0.92 -2.02
C SER A 168 -20.95 0.00 -1.52
N GLY A 169 -21.51 -0.30 -0.34
CA GLY A 169 -22.44 0.57 0.38
C GLY A 169 -23.89 0.58 -0.14
N GLY A 170 -24.19 -0.14 -1.22
CA GLY A 170 -25.57 -0.42 -1.65
C GLY A 170 -26.33 -1.35 -0.69
N LEU A 171 -27.66 -1.43 -0.84
CA LEU A 171 -28.56 -2.19 0.05
C LEU A 171 -28.18 -3.67 0.23
N THR A 172 -27.56 -4.27 -0.78
CA THR A 172 -27.13 -5.68 -0.79
C THR A 172 -25.60 -5.83 -0.92
N GLN A 173 -24.85 -4.74 -0.79
CA GLN A 173 -23.40 -4.74 -0.93
C GLN A 173 -22.72 -4.65 0.44
N PRO A 174 -21.50 -5.22 0.58
CA PRO A 174 -20.66 -4.95 1.72
C PRO A 174 -20.35 -3.46 1.86
N SER A 175 -20.03 -3.02 3.07
CA SER A 175 -19.54 -1.67 3.31
C SER A 175 -18.22 -1.41 2.58
N ARG A 176 -17.93 -0.15 2.28
CA ARG A 176 -16.64 0.26 1.67
C ARG A 176 -15.47 -0.15 2.57
N GLU A 177 -15.64 -0.01 3.88
CA GLU A 177 -14.69 -0.43 4.91
C GLU A 177 -14.39 -1.93 4.83
N THR A 178 -15.44 -2.77 4.71
CA THR A 178 -15.28 -4.22 4.56
C THR A 178 -14.51 -4.54 3.28
N MET A 179 -14.86 -3.93 2.14
CA MET A 179 -14.16 -4.18 0.89
C MET A 179 -12.68 -3.77 0.94
N LEU A 180 -12.39 -2.55 1.41
CA LEU A 180 -11.02 -2.07 1.56
C LEU A 180 -10.20 -2.97 2.49
N SER A 181 -10.78 -3.40 3.61
CA SER A 181 -10.11 -4.27 4.58
C SER A 181 -9.82 -5.66 3.98
N THR A 182 -10.79 -6.27 3.29
CA THR A 182 -10.60 -7.59 2.66
C THR A 182 -9.50 -7.53 1.60
N VAL A 183 -9.58 -6.56 0.68
CA VAL A 183 -8.59 -6.42 -0.40
C VAL A 183 -7.21 -6.12 0.18
N LEU A 184 -7.08 -5.17 1.11
CA LEU A 184 -5.79 -4.83 1.71
C LEU A 184 -5.17 -6.02 2.46
N ARG A 185 -5.98 -6.79 3.20
CA ARG A 185 -5.50 -8.00 3.88
C ARG A 185 -5.04 -9.07 2.89
N HIS A 186 -5.76 -9.27 1.79
CA HIS A 186 -5.38 -10.20 0.72
C HIS A 186 -4.01 -9.83 0.13
N GLU A 187 -3.82 -8.56 -0.25
CA GLU A 187 -2.57 -8.10 -0.83
C GLU A 187 -1.40 -8.12 0.18
N ILE A 188 -1.67 -7.82 1.46
CA ILE A 188 -0.68 -8.03 2.53
C ILE A 188 -0.33 -9.51 2.63
N GLY A 189 -1.30 -10.42 2.52
CA GLY A 189 -1.06 -11.87 2.46
C GLY A 189 -0.07 -12.25 1.37
N HIS A 190 -0.18 -11.66 0.18
CA HIS A 190 0.81 -11.81 -0.88
C HIS A 190 2.20 -11.29 -0.50
N MET A 191 2.29 -10.13 0.14
CA MET A 191 3.58 -9.62 0.66
C MET A 191 4.18 -10.55 1.73
N LEU A 192 3.33 -11.21 2.54
CA LEU A 192 3.72 -12.24 3.51
C LEU A 192 4.05 -13.60 2.86
N GLY A 193 4.09 -13.68 1.53
CA GLY A 193 4.55 -14.85 0.79
C GLY A 193 3.47 -15.87 0.42
N LEU A 194 2.20 -15.56 0.68
CA LEU A 194 1.08 -16.42 0.28
C LEU A 194 0.62 -16.15 -1.16
N VAL A 195 0.02 -17.10 -1.87
CA VAL A 195 0.24 -18.54 -1.71
C VAL A 195 1.45 -18.91 -2.56
N ASN A 196 2.44 -19.58 -1.97
CA ASN A 196 3.63 -20.07 -2.68
C ASN A 196 4.39 -18.96 -3.45
N THR A 197 4.47 -17.75 -2.87
CA THR A 197 5.16 -16.59 -3.46
C THR A 197 6.43 -16.19 -2.71
N GLY A 198 6.72 -16.88 -1.62
CA GLY A 198 7.86 -16.64 -0.74
C GLY A 198 7.73 -17.30 0.63
N SER A 199 6.52 -17.80 0.95
CA SER A 199 6.28 -18.79 2.00
C SER A 199 5.94 -20.11 1.31
N ASP A 200 6.74 -21.14 1.56
CA ASP A 200 6.54 -22.46 0.96
C ASP A 200 5.29 -23.13 1.53
N MET A 201 4.52 -23.79 0.66
CA MET A 201 3.34 -24.54 1.07
C MET A 201 3.71 -25.72 1.98
N GLN A 202 3.10 -25.79 3.16
CA GLN A 202 3.22 -26.94 4.07
C GLN A 202 2.30 -28.10 3.65
N THR A 203 1.23 -27.78 2.94
CA THR A 203 0.31 -28.72 2.30
C THR A 203 -0.15 -28.10 0.99
N PRO A 204 -0.28 -28.85 -0.12
CA PRO A 204 -0.77 -28.27 -1.37
C PRO A 204 -2.18 -27.68 -1.20
N HIS A 205 -2.32 -26.39 -1.50
CA HIS A 205 -3.59 -25.65 -1.45
C HIS A 205 -3.63 -24.47 -2.45
N GLN A 206 -2.72 -24.47 -3.42
CA GLN A 206 -2.64 -23.44 -4.43
C GLN A 206 -3.68 -23.71 -5.52
N ASP A 207 -4.46 -22.70 -5.85
CA ASP A 207 -5.29 -22.73 -7.05
C ASP A 207 -4.39 -22.56 -8.29
N GLU A 208 -4.03 -23.68 -8.92
CA GLU A 208 -3.16 -23.68 -10.11
C GLU A 208 -3.75 -22.87 -11.27
N THR A 209 -5.08 -22.75 -11.36
CA THR A 209 -5.77 -22.03 -12.44
C THR A 209 -5.76 -20.53 -12.23
N HIS A 210 -5.76 -20.08 -10.98
CA HIS A 210 -5.74 -18.67 -10.61
C HIS A 210 -4.38 -18.19 -10.08
N GLY A 211 -3.32 -18.97 -10.24
CA GLY A 211 -1.95 -18.55 -9.93
C GLY A 211 -1.66 -18.58 -8.43
N LYS A 212 -1.47 -17.42 -7.79
CA LYS A 212 -0.88 -17.29 -6.45
C LYS A 212 -1.92 -17.28 -5.32
N HIS A 213 -3.05 -17.94 -5.53
CA HIS A 213 -4.22 -17.92 -4.65
C HIS A 213 -4.45 -19.27 -3.98
N CYS A 214 -5.27 -19.28 -2.94
CA CYS A 214 -5.71 -20.48 -2.28
C CYS A 214 -6.90 -21.10 -3.02
N ASP A 215 -6.95 -22.44 -3.09
CA ASP A 215 -8.04 -23.23 -3.67
C ASP A 215 -9.31 -23.28 -2.80
N ASN A 216 -9.22 -22.85 -1.55
CA ASN A 216 -10.33 -22.78 -0.61
C ASN A 216 -11.12 -21.47 -0.76
N GLU A 217 -12.37 -21.56 -1.23
CA GLU A 217 -13.26 -20.41 -1.46
C GLU A 217 -13.59 -19.60 -0.19
N GLN A 218 -13.41 -20.19 1.00
CA GLN A 218 -13.62 -19.53 2.29
C GLN A 218 -12.36 -18.90 2.87
N CYS A 219 -11.22 -19.04 2.18
CA CYS A 219 -9.96 -18.43 2.59
C CYS A 219 -9.86 -16.98 2.12
N LEU A 220 -9.29 -16.11 2.95
CA LEU A 220 -8.93 -14.75 2.55
C LEU A 220 -8.05 -14.71 1.31
N MET A 221 -7.22 -15.72 1.05
CA MET A 221 -6.35 -15.79 -0.13
C MET A 221 -7.04 -16.37 -1.38
N TYR A 222 -8.36 -16.54 -1.37
CA TYR A 222 -9.11 -16.95 -2.55
C TYR A 222 -9.13 -15.84 -3.62
N HIS A 223 -9.02 -16.22 -4.90
CA HIS A 223 -8.70 -15.29 -5.99
C HIS A 223 -9.69 -14.14 -6.20
N LYS A 224 -10.95 -14.33 -5.83
CA LYS A 224 -12.01 -13.31 -5.99
C LYS A 224 -11.90 -12.17 -4.97
N MET A 225 -11.10 -12.30 -3.91
CA MET A 225 -10.97 -11.27 -2.87
C MET A 225 -10.30 -9.98 -3.35
N GLN A 226 -9.65 -10.01 -4.52
CA GLN A 226 -9.04 -8.83 -5.15
C GLN A 226 -9.79 -8.38 -6.41
N THR A 227 -10.97 -8.96 -6.72
CA THR A 227 -11.80 -8.56 -7.88
C THR A 227 -13.20 -8.16 -7.45
N THR A 228 -13.99 -7.56 -8.36
CA THR A 228 -15.41 -7.25 -8.09
C THR A 228 -16.25 -8.50 -7.81
N ASP A 229 -15.77 -9.71 -8.13
CA ASP A 229 -16.43 -10.96 -7.77
C ASP A 229 -16.47 -11.21 -6.26
N ILE A 230 -15.70 -10.45 -5.47
CA ILE A 230 -15.74 -10.42 -4.01
C ILE A 230 -17.17 -10.25 -3.47
N LEU A 231 -18.04 -9.55 -4.21
CA LEU A 231 -19.45 -9.32 -3.85
C LEU A 231 -20.25 -10.61 -3.74
N SER A 232 -19.85 -11.67 -4.45
CA SER A 232 -20.49 -12.98 -4.37
C SER A 232 -20.10 -13.76 -3.12
N ILE A 233 -19.02 -13.36 -2.44
CA ILE A 233 -18.47 -14.07 -1.29
C ILE A 233 -18.77 -13.36 0.02
N LEU A 234 -18.64 -12.03 0.02
CA LEU A 234 -18.93 -11.24 1.20
C LEU A 234 -20.45 -11.19 1.44
N THR A 235 -20.92 -12.14 2.24
CA THR A 235 -22.29 -12.15 2.76
C THR A 235 -22.38 -11.18 3.94
N GLY A 236 -22.74 -9.93 3.64
CA GLY A 236 -22.75 -8.83 4.61
C GLY A 236 -21.35 -8.23 4.83
N ASN A 237 -20.97 -7.99 6.09
CA ASN A 237 -19.73 -7.28 6.44
C ASN A 237 -18.65 -8.18 7.06
N THR A 238 -18.78 -9.50 6.91
CA THR A 238 -17.83 -10.47 7.45
C THR A 238 -16.65 -10.65 6.50
N ILE A 239 -15.43 -10.40 6.99
CA ILE A 239 -14.19 -10.60 6.24
C ILE A 239 -13.67 -12.02 6.49
N PRO A 240 -13.45 -12.85 5.46
CA PRO A 240 -12.83 -14.16 5.62
C PRO A 240 -11.43 -14.08 6.25
N ASP A 241 -11.09 -15.08 7.05
CA ASP A 241 -9.74 -15.24 7.62
C ASP A 241 -8.86 -16.11 6.70
N LEU A 242 -7.55 -16.11 6.96
CA LEU A 242 -6.65 -17.12 6.36
C LEU A 242 -7.09 -18.51 6.85
N ASP A 243 -7.14 -19.49 5.97
CA ASP A 243 -7.43 -20.86 6.37
C ASP A 243 -6.24 -21.53 7.09
N ALA A 244 -6.42 -22.76 7.53
CA ALA A 244 -5.40 -23.47 8.31
C ALA A 244 -4.09 -23.69 7.53
N ASN A 245 -4.16 -23.87 6.22
CA ASN A 245 -2.97 -24.14 5.41
C ASN A 245 -2.18 -22.85 5.16
N CYS A 246 -2.86 -21.75 4.79
CA CYS A 246 -2.21 -20.45 4.65
C CYS A 246 -1.57 -20.00 5.98
N GLN A 247 -2.21 -20.28 7.12
CA GLN A 247 -1.61 -20.01 8.43
C GLN A 247 -0.38 -20.87 8.70
N ALA A 248 -0.39 -22.15 8.30
CA ALA A 248 0.75 -23.04 8.45
C ALA A 248 1.97 -22.56 7.65
N ASP A 249 1.77 -22.07 6.42
CA ASP A 249 2.81 -21.49 5.57
C ASP A 249 3.48 -20.28 6.24
N LEU A 250 2.67 -19.33 6.74
CA LEU A 250 3.20 -18.15 7.43
C LEU A 250 4.00 -18.54 8.68
N LYS A 251 3.49 -19.50 9.47
CA LYS A 251 4.16 -19.98 10.67
C LYS A 251 5.48 -20.67 10.35
N ALA A 252 5.52 -21.52 9.33
CA ALA A 252 6.74 -22.18 8.87
C ALA A 252 7.79 -21.17 8.39
N ASN A 253 7.36 -20.02 7.85
CA ASN A 253 8.25 -18.94 7.42
C ASN A 253 8.54 -17.88 8.50
N GLY A 254 8.37 -18.22 9.78
CA GLY A 254 8.77 -17.36 10.91
C GLY A 254 7.69 -16.43 11.46
N GLY A 255 6.43 -16.61 11.02
CA GLY A 255 5.25 -15.97 11.59
C GLY A 255 4.88 -16.50 12.98
N LYS A 256 3.77 -15.98 13.53
CA LYS A 256 3.21 -16.42 14.82
C LYS A 256 2.47 -17.74 14.75
#